data_AF-A0A2E0ZJR0-F1
#
_entry.id   AF-A0A2E0ZJR0-F1
#
_cell.length_a   1.000
_cell.length_b   1.000
_cell.length_c   1.000
_cell.angle_alpha   90.00
_cell.angle_beta   90.00
_cell.angle_gamma   90.00
#
_symmetry.space_group_name_H-M   'P 1'
#
loop_
_entity.id
_entity.type
_entity.pdbx_description
1 polymer ?
#
loop_
_entity_poly.entity_id
_entity_poly.type
_entity_poly.pdbx_seq_one_letter_code
_entity_poly.pdbx_strand_id
1 'polypeptide(L)'
;MGQPVDIAIPAYPWPEDEMIARYSLRHLTPEEQQVFPGLRLALAVFKARLTKPPAAVPRVRAGWIVWVAETYPGQYHLRLPGGATLLAPYDDITWERVPVETPAATIEDIRAEEKRLQAEAEKWRPGHVITTPGTRLSWDSLAGWIDAWQRLQCRAHSSDRYWKENRHMRALPREMIAAEADETILYDFLDLMNSGDARPPKGMRTGHPTTPLVVEAHNRLVQLGAVSYRQYRQQQGLRRMLASPTGASTRKRPSGEEAAPHLSLF
;
A
#
# COMPACT_ATOMS: atom_id res chain seq x y z
N MET A 1 40.83 -20.75 -68.78
CA MET A 1 41.39 -20.55 -67.42
C MET A 1 40.90 -19.20 -66.93
N GLY A 2 39.91 -19.18 -66.02
CA GLY A 2 39.40 -17.92 -65.45
C GLY A 2 40.35 -17.44 -64.35
N GLN A 3 40.76 -16.19 -64.40
CA GLN A 3 41.55 -15.59 -63.33
C GLN A 3 40.70 -15.49 -62.05
N PRO A 4 41.27 -15.80 -60.87
CA PRO A 4 40.59 -15.55 -59.61
C PRO A 4 40.40 -14.03 -59.46
N VAL A 5 39.14 -13.60 -59.39
CA VAL A 5 38.81 -12.24 -58.97
C VAL A 5 39.06 -12.19 -57.47
N ASP A 6 40.15 -11.55 -57.07
CA ASP A 6 40.36 -11.15 -55.67
C ASP A 6 39.27 -10.15 -55.30
N ILE A 7 38.20 -10.67 -54.71
CA ILE A 7 37.19 -9.84 -54.06
C ILE A 7 37.84 -9.34 -52.77
N ALA A 8 38.51 -8.19 -52.86
CA ALA A 8 38.98 -7.48 -51.69
C ALA A 8 37.77 -7.26 -50.76
N ILE A 9 37.76 -7.97 -49.63
CA ILE A 9 36.74 -7.76 -48.60
C ILE A 9 37.02 -6.37 -48.04
N PRO A 10 36.13 -5.39 -48.23
CA PRO A 10 36.38 -4.04 -47.73
C PRO A 10 36.53 -4.07 -46.20
N ALA A 11 37.50 -3.32 -45.71
CA ALA A 11 37.72 -3.15 -44.28
C ALA A 11 36.49 -2.48 -43.64
N TYR A 12 35.97 -3.09 -42.58
CA TYR A 12 34.85 -2.55 -41.81
C TYR A 12 35.30 -1.37 -40.94
N PRO A 13 34.46 -0.32 -40.73
CA PRO A 13 33.11 -0.11 -41.27
C PRO A 13 33.10 0.48 -42.69
N TRP A 14 32.04 0.18 -43.45
CA TRP A 14 31.80 0.72 -44.80
C TRP A 14 31.48 2.22 -44.74
N PRO A 15 31.69 2.99 -45.82
CA PRO A 15 31.22 4.39 -45.91
C PRO A 15 29.73 4.53 -45.59
N GLU A 16 29.33 5.63 -44.94
CA GLU A 16 27.94 5.85 -44.49
C GLU A 16 26.93 5.74 -45.64
N ASP A 17 27.22 6.34 -46.79
CA ASP A 17 26.34 6.30 -47.98
C ASP A 17 26.10 4.87 -48.49
N GLU A 18 27.12 4.02 -48.43
CA GLU A 18 27.00 2.61 -48.81
C GLU A 18 26.19 1.82 -47.79
N MET A 19 26.33 2.12 -46.49
CA MET A 19 25.51 1.50 -45.45
C MET A 19 24.03 1.88 -45.58
N ILE A 20 23.74 3.15 -45.89
CA ILE A 20 22.38 3.64 -46.17
C ILE A 20 21.80 2.92 -47.38
N ALA A 21 22.54 2.88 -48.49
CA ALA A 21 22.08 2.25 -49.73
C ALA A 21 21.86 0.73 -49.57
N ARG A 22 22.76 0.04 -48.86
CA ARG A 22 22.76 -1.42 -48.75
C ARG A 22 21.80 -1.97 -47.70
N TYR A 23 21.64 -1.26 -46.58
CA TYR A 23 20.87 -1.74 -45.43
C TYR A 23 19.64 -0.89 -45.12
N SER A 24 19.32 0.08 -45.99
CA SER A 24 18.18 0.99 -45.82
C SER A 24 18.20 1.75 -44.49
N LEU A 25 19.40 2.04 -43.97
CA LEU A 25 19.55 2.85 -42.77
C LEU A 25 19.16 4.30 -43.04
N ARG A 26 18.77 5.02 -41.99
CA ARG A 26 18.53 6.46 -42.05
C ARG A 26 19.31 7.18 -40.96
N HIS A 27 19.52 8.48 -41.17
CA HIS A 27 20.01 9.36 -40.12
C HIS A 27 18.98 9.45 -38.98
N LEU A 28 19.49 9.52 -37.75
CA LEU A 28 18.67 9.80 -36.58
C LEU A 28 18.25 11.27 -36.56
N THR A 29 17.03 11.54 -36.11
CA THR A 29 16.56 12.91 -35.84
C THR A 29 17.33 13.51 -34.64
N PRO A 30 17.33 14.85 -34.47
CA PRO A 30 17.97 15.46 -33.31
C PRO A 30 17.48 14.92 -31.96
N GLU A 31 16.19 14.60 -31.85
CA GLU A 31 15.60 14.00 -30.66
C GLU A 31 16.11 12.57 -30.44
N GLU A 32 16.17 11.76 -31.50
CA GLU A 32 16.71 10.39 -31.42
C GLU A 32 18.20 10.39 -31.08
N GLN A 33 18.96 11.38 -31.55
CA GLN A 33 20.37 11.56 -31.18
C GLN A 33 20.56 11.94 -29.71
N GLN A 34 19.61 12.66 -29.10
CA GLN A 34 19.61 12.89 -27.65
C GLN A 34 19.38 11.58 -26.88
N VAL A 35 18.52 10.70 -27.40
CA VAL A 35 18.26 9.39 -26.81
C VAL A 35 19.47 8.45 -26.99
N PHE A 36 20.10 8.45 -28.17
CA PHE A 36 21.25 7.61 -28.51
C PHE A 36 22.49 8.46 -28.86
N PRO A 37 23.18 9.03 -27.86
CA PRO A 37 24.34 9.85 -28.11
C PRO A 37 25.44 9.04 -28.80
N GLY A 38 25.95 9.57 -29.92
CA GLY A 38 26.98 8.92 -30.74
C GLY A 38 26.46 7.95 -31.79
N LEU A 39 25.16 7.61 -31.79
CA LEU A 39 24.56 6.82 -32.87
C LEU A 39 24.12 7.74 -34.01
N ARG A 40 24.59 7.46 -35.23
CA ARG A 40 24.31 8.29 -36.41
C ARG A 40 23.28 7.69 -37.36
N LEU A 41 23.28 6.37 -37.49
CA LEU A 41 22.45 5.62 -38.42
C LEU A 41 21.67 4.52 -37.67
N ALA A 42 20.40 4.37 -38.01
CA ALA A 42 19.55 3.29 -37.55
C ALA A 42 18.52 2.93 -38.63
N LEU A 43 18.05 1.69 -38.62
CA LEU A 43 16.91 1.25 -39.41
C LEU A 43 15.62 1.78 -38.81
N ALA A 44 15.45 1.61 -37.50
CA ALA A 44 14.29 2.06 -36.77
C ALA A 44 14.65 2.39 -35.31
N VAL A 45 13.96 3.39 -34.77
CA VAL A 45 14.00 3.73 -33.34
C VAL A 45 12.57 3.63 -32.81
N PHE A 46 12.36 2.86 -31.75
CA PHE A 46 11.03 2.67 -31.16
C PHE A 46 11.13 2.37 -29.66
N LYS A 47 10.01 2.52 -28.95
CA LYS A 47 9.90 2.05 -27.57
C LYS A 47 9.48 0.59 -27.55
N ALA A 48 10.06 -0.18 -26.64
CA ALA A 48 9.69 -1.57 -26.44
C ALA A 48 9.65 -1.95 -24.97
N ARG A 49 8.74 -2.86 -24.61
CA ARG A 49 8.74 -3.55 -23.32
C ARG A 49 9.60 -4.79 -23.43
N LEU A 50 10.63 -4.90 -22.59
CA LEU A 50 11.46 -6.11 -22.54
C LEU A 50 10.69 -7.27 -21.93
N THR A 51 10.62 -8.41 -22.62
CA THR A 51 10.03 -9.65 -22.10
C THR A 51 11.11 -10.61 -21.61
N LYS A 52 12.29 -10.59 -22.26
CA LYS A 52 13.50 -11.31 -21.82
C LYS A 52 14.71 -10.37 -21.91
N PRO A 53 15.34 -10.00 -20.77
CA PRO A 53 16.52 -9.16 -20.78
C PRO A 53 17.76 -9.95 -21.25
N PRO A 54 18.80 -9.27 -21.76
CA PRO A 54 20.05 -9.91 -22.15
C PRO A 54 20.74 -10.53 -20.93
N ALA A 55 21.13 -11.81 -21.05
CA ALA A 55 21.70 -12.58 -19.94
C ALA A 55 22.98 -11.95 -19.37
N ALA A 56 23.75 -11.25 -20.21
CA ALA A 56 25.02 -10.63 -19.84
C ALA A 56 24.89 -9.35 -18.99
N VAL A 57 23.68 -8.80 -18.81
CA VAL A 57 23.50 -7.51 -18.12
C VAL A 57 22.56 -7.65 -16.92
N PRO A 58 23.09 -7.87 -15.69
CA PRO A 58 22.28 -8.19 -14.50
C PRO A 58 21.36 -7.06 -14.03
N ARG A 59 21.46 -5.86 -14.62
CA ARG A 59 20.66 -4.68 -14.25
C ARG A 59 19.40 -4.52 -15.09
N VAL A 60 19.26 -5.23 -16.21
CA VAL A 60 18.08 -5.14 -17.08
C VAL A 60 17.04 -6.17 -16.62
N ARG A 61 15.77 -5.77 -16.52
CA ARG A 61 14.69 -6.66 -16.09
C ARG A 61 13.59 -6.75 -17.13
N ALA A 62 12.89 -7.89 -17.13
CA ALA A 62 11.62 -8.01 -17.84
C ALA A 62 10.62 -6.97 -17.31
N GLY A 63 9.78 -6.43 -18.21
CA GLY A 63 8.79 -5.40 -17.94
C GLY A 63 9.27 -3.97 -18.18
N TRP A 64 10.57 -3.72 -18.33
CA TRP A 64 11.09 -2.37 -18.57
C TRP A 64 10.70 -1.84 -19.94
N ILE A 65 10.32 -0.56 -20.00
CA ILE A 65 10.13 0.17 -21.25
C ILE A 65 11.44 0.87 -21.59
N VAL A 66 12.04 0.44 -22.69
CA VAL A 66 13.34 0.93 -23.18
C VAL A 66 13.17 1.52 -24.56
N TRP A 67 14.10 2.39 -24.97
CA TRP A 67 14.24 2.69 -26.39
C TRP A 67 15.12 1.66 -27.05
N VAL A 68 14.72 1.22 -28.23
CA VAL A 68 15.45 0.28 -29.07
C VAL A 68 15.77 1.00 -30.37
N ALA A 69 17.06 1.08 -30.70
CA ALA A 69 17.51 1.43 -32.03
C ALA A 69 18.03 0.16 -32.72
N GLU A 70 17.35 -0.23 -33.78
CA GLU A 70 17.76 -1.33 -34.67
C GLU A 70 18.82 -0.77 -35.62
N THR A 71 20.03 -1.31 -35.57
CA THR A 71 21.16 -0.82 -36.36
C THR A 71 21.51 -1.82 -37.46
N TYR A 72 22.79 -2.07 -37.70
CA TYR A 72 23.28 -3.03 -38.69
C TYR A 72 22.67 -4.43 -38.44
N PRO A 73 22.47 -5.28 -39.47
CA PRO A 73 21.80 -6.57 -39.30
C PRO A 73 22.27 -7.36 -38.07
N GLY A 74 21.34 -7.65 -37.16
CA GLY A 74 21.58 -8.47 -35.96
C GLY A 74 22.06 -7.72 -34.72
N GLN A 75 22.18 -6.39 -34.74
CA GLN A 75 22.58 -5.59 -33.58
C GLN A 75 21.50 -4.58 -33.15
N TYR A 76 21.32 -4.47 -31.83
CA TYR A 76 20.38 -3.55 -31.21
C TYR A 76 21.10 -2.69 -30.18
N HIS A 77 20.83 -1.39 -30.23
CA HIS A 77 21.18 -0.46 -29.17
C HIS A 77 19.96 -0.27 -28.28
N LEU A 78 20.07 -0.66 -27.02
CA LEU A 78 19.04 -0.43 -26.01
C LEU A 78 19.42 0.79 -25.17
N ARG A 79 18.52 1.77 -25.06
CA ARG A 79 18.64 2.86 -24.07
C ARG A 79 17.76 2.53 -22.87
N LEU A 80 18.41 2.33 -21.73
CA LEU A 80 17.73 2.07 -20.46
C LEU A 80 17.16 3.35 -19.83
N PRO A 81 16.12 3.24 -18.99
CA PRO A 81 15.73 4.29 -18.05
C PRO A 81 16.95 4.66 -17.19
N GLY A 82 17.37 5.93 -17.23
CA GLY A 82 18.60 6.40 -16.59
C GLY A 82 19.78 6.64 -17.55
N GLY A 83 19.59 6.42 -18.86
CA GLY A 83 20.53 6.90 -19.86
C GLY A 83 21.78 6.04 -20.04
N ALA A 84 21.72 4.76 -19.71
CA ALA A 84 22.75 3.80 -20.13
C ALA A 84 22.40 3.23 -21.51
N THR A 85 23.37 3.16 -22.41
CA THR A 85 23.22 2.47 -23.71
C THR A 85 23.86 1.10 -23.60
N LEU A 86 23.11 0.06 -23.99
CA LEU A 86 23.61 -1.30 -24.08
C LEU A 86 23.63 -1.74 -25.54
N LEU A 87 24.68 -2.49 -25.87
CA LEU A 87 24.78 -3.25 -27.09
C LEU A 87 24.45 -4.69 -26.76
N ALA A 88 23.54 -5.28 -27.51
CA ALA A 88 23.20 -6.68 -27.33
C ALA A 88 22.87 -7.35 -28.68
N PRO A 89 23.26 -8.62 -28.86
CA PRO A 89 22.85 -9.41 -30.01
C PRO A 89 21.33 -9.57 -30.05
N TYR A 90 20.76 -9.74 -31.26
CA TYR A 90 19.34 -10.01 -31.45
C TYR A 90 18.80 -11.15 -30.59
N ASP A 91 19.51 -12.27 -30.58
CA ASP A 91 19.05 -13.54 -30.00
C ASP A 91 18.96 -13.52 -28.46
N ASP A 92 19.59 -12.51 -27.83
CA ASP A 92 19.67 -12.39 -26.38
C ASP A 92 18.52 -11.59 -25.76
N ILE A 93 17.71 -10.91 -26.58
CA ILE A 93 16.67 -10.02 -26.09
C ILE A 93 15.35 -10.36 -26.74
N THR A 94 14.28 -10.40 -25.95
CA THR A 94 12.91 -10.47 -26.47
C THR A 94 12.15 -9.25 -25.98
N TRP A 95 11.36 -8.65 -26.87
CA TRP A 95 10.64 -7.43 -26.58
C TRP A 95 9.33 -7.33 -27.35
N GLU A 96 8.47 -6.44 -26.88
CA GLU A 96 7.18 -6.12 -27.46
C GLU A 96 7.14 -4.63 -27.74
N ARG A 97 6.81 -4.22 -28.98
CA ARG A 97 6.69 -2.79 -29.32
C ARG A 97 5.54 -2.17 -28.52
N VAL A 98 5.78 -0.98 -27.96
CA VAL A 98 4.77 -0.22 -27.22
C VAL A 98 4.52 1.14 -27.89
N PRO A 99 3.34 1.76 -27.70
CA PRO A 99 3.05 3.09 -28.23
C PRO A 99 4.11 4.12 -27.80
N VAL A 100 4.44 5.07 -28.69
CA VAL A 100 5.45 6.12 -28.44
C VAL A 100 5.11 6.96 -27.20
N GLU A 101 3.84 7.15 -26.91
CA GLU A 101 3.35 7.89 -25.72
C GLU A 101 3.63 7.16 -24.40
N THR A 102 4.00 5.88 -24.44
CA THR A 102 4.22 5.10 -23.22
C THR A 102 5.46 5.63 -22.51
N PRO A 103 5.36 6.15 -21.28
CA PRO A 103 6.52 6.71 -20.58
C PRO A 103 7.56 5.62 -20.33
N ALA A 104 8.84 5.98 -20.39
CA ALA A 104 9.91 5.06 -20.00
C ALA A 104 9.80 4.84 -18.48
N ALA A 105 9.41 3.64 -18.06
CA ALA A 105 9.19 3.36 -16.64
C ALA A 105 10.52 3.10 -15.94
N THR A 106 10.80 3.87 -14.88
CA THR A 106 11.92 3.67 -13.97
C THR A 106 11.59 2.55 -12.96
N ILE A 107 12.58 1.98 -12.29
CA ILE A 107 12.37 0.99 -11.20
C ILE A 107 11.43 1.53 -10.12
N GLU A 108 11.50 2.83 -9.86
CA GLU A 108 10.67 3.51 -8.88
C GLU A 108 9.21 3.59 -9.32
N ASP A 109 8.95 3.78 -10.61
CA ASP A 109 7.59 3.84 -11.18
C ASP A 109 6.92 2.47 -11.13
N ILE A 110 7.65 1.40 -11.44
CA ILE A 110 7.15 0.02 -11.35
C ILE A 110 6.83 -0.33 -9.89
N ARG A 111 7.72 0.01 -8.95
CA ARG A 111 7.47 -0.22 -7.52
C ARG A 111 6.30 0.62 -6.98
N ALA A 112 6.17 1.86 -7.43
CA ALA A 112 5.06 2.72 -7.05
C ALA A 112 3.73 2.17 -7.56
N GLU A 113 3.71 1.65 -8.79
CA GLU A 113 2.54 1.04 -9.41
C GLU A 113 2.18 -0.31 -8.75
N GLU A 114 3.15 -1.18 -8.49
CA GLU A 114 2.95 -2.41 -7.72
C GLU A 114 2.40 -2.10 -6.32
N LYS A 115 2.94 -1.06 -5.67
CA LYS A 115 2.45 -0.61 -4.36
C LYS A 115 1.02 -0.04 -4.46
N ARG A 116 0.66 0.64 -5.55
CA ARG A 116 -0.70 1.12 -5.81
C ARG A 116 -1.67 -0.05 -5.98
N LEU A 117 -1.31 -1.02 -6.82
CA LEU A 117 -2.11 -2.23 -7.06
C LEU A 117 -2.22 -3.08 -5.80
N GLN A 118 -1.16 -3.17 -5.00
CA GLN A 118 -1.18 -3.87 -3.72
C GLN A 118 -2.07 -3.13 -2.70
N ALA A 119 -1.98 -1.80 -2.63
CA ALA A 119 -2.88 -0.99 -1.81
C ALA A 119 -4.35 -1.10 -2.26
N GLU A 120 -4.62 -1.23 -3.56
CA GLU A 120 -5.96 -1.47 -4.09
C GLU A 120 -6.47 -2.90 -3.84
N ALA A 121 -5.59 -3.90 -3.88
CA ALA A 121 -5.91 -5.27 -3.53
C ALA A 121 -6.13 -5.45 -2.01
N GLU A 122 -5.45 -4.64 -1.20
CA GLU A 122 -5.57 -4.61 0.26
C GLU A 122 -6.78 -3.79 0.73
N LYS A 123 -7.44 -3.03 -0.15
CA LYS A 123 -8.73 -2.41 0.18
C LYS A 123 -9.74 -3.50 0.51
N TRP A 124 -10.15 -3.51 1.78
CA TRP A 124 -11.16 -4.42 2.27
C TRP A 124 -12.47 -4.27 1.47
N ARG A 125 -13.18 -5.40 1.30
CA ARG A 125 -14.49 -5.47 0.63
C ARG A 125 -15.50 -6.11 1.56
N PRO A 126 -16.79 -5.72 1.50
CA PRO A 126 -17.85 -6.39 2.24
C PRO A 126 -17.82 -7.91 2.02
N GLY A 127 -17.92 -8.69 3.11
CA GLY A 127 -17.83 -10.16 3.09
C GLY A 127 -16.40 -10.73 3.16
N HIS A 128 -15.36 -9.90 3.17
CA HIS A 128 -13.99 -10.36 3.40
C HIS A 128 -13.77 -10.65 4.90
N VAL A 129 -13.46 -11.90 5.23
CA VAL A 129 -13.14 -12.35 6.60
C VAL A 129 -11.69 -12.00 6.96
N ILE A 130 -11.49 -11.22 8.03
CA ILE A 130 -10.19 -10.86 8.59
C ILE A 130 -9.96 -11.65 9.87
N THR A 131 -8.71 -12.09 10.09
CA THR A 131 -8.28 -12.76 11.34
C THR A 131 -7.31 -11.86 12.10
N THR A 132 -7.44 -11.75 13.43
CA THR A 132 -6.47 -10.96 14.24
C THR A 132 -5.14 -11.65 14.19
N PRO A 133 -4.07 -10.96 13.75
CA PRO A 133 -2.74 -11.55 13.71
C PRO A 133 -2.31 -12.07 15.09
N GLY A 134 -1.99 -13.36 15.16
CA GLY A 134 -1.58 -14.02 16.42
C GLY A 134 -2.75 -14.51 17.30
N THR A 135 -3.98 -14.53 16.78
CA THR A 135 -5.12 -15.16 17.44
C THR A 135 -5.96 -15.97 16.44
N ARG A 136 -6.96 -16.71 16.94
CA ARG A 136 -7.96 -17.42 16.13
C ARG A 136 -9.27 -16.65 15.97
N LEU A 137 -9.31 -15.38 16.42
CA LEU A 137 -10.49 -14.55 16.27
C LEU A 137 -10.58 -14.08 14.82
N SER A 138 -11.72 -14.33 14.20
CA SER A 138 -12.02 -13.92 12.83
C SER A 138 -13.34 -13.16 12.80
N TRP A 139 -13.46 -12.17 11.92
CA TRP A 139 -14.63 -11.32 11.76
C TRP A 139 -14.68 -10.77 10.33
N ASP A 140 -15.87 -10.41 9.89
CA ASP A 140 -16.17 -9.91 8.54
C ASP A 140 -16.94 -8.58 8.56
N SER A 141 -17.23 -8.06 9.74
CA SER A 141 -18.08 -6.89 10.01
C SER A 141 -17.57 -6.11 11.21
N LEU A 142 -18.01 -4.86 11.36
CA LEU A 142 -17.61 -4.02 12.50
C LEU A 142 -18.15 -4.57 13.82
N ALA A 143 -19.39 -5.10 13.84
CA ALA A 143 -19.92 -5.81 15.01
C ALA A 143 -19.06 -7.03 15.39
N GLY A 144 -18.69 -7.87 14.41
CA GLY A 144 -17.81 -9.01 14.66
C GLY A 144 -16.43 -8.60 15.19
N TRP A 145 -15.92 -7.44 14.74
CA TRP A 145 -14.69 -6.86 15.28
C TRP A 145 -14.87 -6.43 16.75
N ILE A 146 -15.97 -5.77 17.10
CA ILE A 146 -16.28 -5.39 18.49
C ILE A 146 -16.39 -6.62 19.39
N ASP A 147 -17.07 -7.68 18.94
CA ASP A 147 -17.18 -8.94 19.66
C ASP A 147 -15.82 -9.60 19.89
N ALA A 148 -14.95 -9.60 18.87
CA ALA A 148 -13.59 -10.09 18.97
C ALA A 148 -12.77 -9.28 19.99
N TRP A 149 -12.93 -7.95 20.01
CA TRP A 149 -12.30 -7.08 21.01
C TRP A 149 -12.75 -7.44 22.42
N GLN A 150 -14.05 -7.56 22.67
CA GLN A 150 -14.58 -7.92 23.99
C GLN A 150 -14.04 -9.29 24.46
N ARG A 151 -13.95 -10.27 23.55
CA ARG A 151 -13.34 -11.59 23.85
C ARG A 151 -11.85 -11.49 24.20
N LEU A 152 -11.11 -10.52 23.66
CA LEU A 152 -9.72 -10.25 24.07
C LEU A 152 -9.68 -9.62 25.47
N GLN A 153 -10.59 -8.68 25.75
CA GLN A 153 -10.68 -7.99 27.05
C GLN A 153 -11.00 -8.95 28.20
N CYS A 154 -11.78 -10.02 27.95
CA CYS A 154 -12.08 -11.04 28.96
C CYS A 154 -10.87 -11.93 29.35
N ARG A 155 -9.74 -11.83 28.65
CA ARG A 155 -8.54 -12.65 28.96
C ARG A 155 -7.76 -12.02 30.12
N ALA A 156 -7.01 -12.85 30.85
CA ALA A 156 -6.13 -12.36 31.92
C ALA A 156 -5.14 -11.29 31.42
N HIS A 157 -4.94 -10.24 32.23
CA HIS A 157 -4.00 -9.16 31.90
C HIS A 157 -2.58 -9.72 31.76
N SER A 158 -1.98 -9.50 30.59
CA SER A 158 -0.63 -9.96 30.25
C SER A 158 -0.03 -9.06 29.16
N SER A 159 1.29 -9.03 29.04
CA SER A 159 1.98 -8.34 27.94
C SER A 159 1.54 -8.86 26.56
N ASP A 160 1.31 -10.17 26.46
CA ASP A 160 0.78 -10.83 25.27
C ASP A 160 -0.63 -10.35 24.91
N ARG A 161 -1.51 -10.13 25.91
CA ARG A 161 -2.85 -9.54 25.69
C ARG A 161 -2.73 -8.14 25.08
N TYR A 162 -1.95 -7.25 25.67
CA TYR A 162 -1.77 -5.88 25.14
C TYR A 162 -1.24 -5.87 23.71
N TRP A 163 -0.31 -6.78 23.40
CA TRP A 163 0.22 -6.91 22.05
C TRP A 163 -0.84 -7.41 21.05
N LYS A 164 -1.67 -8.37 21.45
CA LYS A 164 -2.80 -8.87 20.64
C LYS A 164 -3.86 -7.79 20.44
N GLU A 165 -4.18 -7.00 21.46
CA GLU A 165 -5.09 -5.85 21.36
C GLU A 165 -4.58 -4.81 20.36
N ASN A 166 -3.30 -4.45 20.44
CA ASN A 166 -2.70 -3.51 19.49
C ASN A 166 -2.74 -4.03 18.05
N ARG A 167 -2.48 -5.33 17.85
CA ARG A 167 -2.63 -5.97 16.53
C ARG A 167 -4.07 -6.00 16.06
N HIS A 168 -5.03 -6.23 16.95
CA HIS A 168 -6.45 -6.23 16.61
C HIS A 168 -6.94 -4.83 16.18
N MET A 169 -6.50 -3.77 16.88
CA MET A 169 -6.77 -2.38 16.47
C MET A 169 -6.21 -2.07 15.08
N ARG A 170 -4.97 -2.50 14.81
CA ARG A 170 -4.31 -2.27 13.51
C ARG A 170 -4.92 -3.09 12.37
N ALA A 171 -5.60 -4.18 12.68
CA ALA A 171 -6.23 -5.05 11.70
C ALA A 171 -7.61 -4.56 11.24
N LEU A 172 -8.17 -3.50 11.83
CA LEU A 172 -9.46 -2.94 11.42
C LEU A 172 -9.30 -2.05 10.18
N PRO A 173 -9.86 -2.42 9.01
CA PRO A 173 -9.85 -1.57 7.83
C PRO A 173 -10.77 -0.37 8.03
N ARG A 174 -10.38 0.79 7.50
CA ARG A 174 -11.21 2.00 7.56
C ARG A 174 -12.46 1.86 6.71
N GLU A 175 -12.34 1.15 5.61
CA GLU A 175 -13.40 0.85 4.66
C GLU A 175 -14.54 0.07 5.31
N MET A 176 -14.23 -0.78 6.30
CA MET A 176 -15.25 -1.50 7.08
C MET A 176 -16.10 -0.54 7.91
N ILE A 177 -15.49 0.48 8.52
CA ILE A 177 -16.22 1.52 9.26
C ILE A 177 -17.05 2.38 8.30
N ALA A 178 -16.48 2.74 7.16
CA ALA A 178 -17.16 3.57 6.16
C ALA A 178 -18.34 2.84 5.49
N ALA A 179 -18.29 1.51 5.40
CA ALA A 179 -19.37 0.68 4.85
C ALA A 179 -20.48 0.39 5.87
N GLU A 180 -20.24 0.57 7.17
CA GLU A 180 -21.21 0.25 8.21
C GLU A 180 -22.50 1.06 8.04
N ALA A 181 -23.65 0.39 8.15
CA ALA A 181 -24.96 1.01 7.94
C ALA A 181 -25.73 1.20 9.25
N ASP A 182 -25.37 0.44 10.30
CA ASP A 182 -26.03 0.54 11.59
C ASP A 182 -25.37 1.61 12.48
N GLU A 183 -26.15 2.63 12.81
CA GLU A 183 -25.73 3.69 13.73
C GLU A 183 -25.38 3.15 15.13
N THR A 184 -26.09 2.12 15.59
CA THR A 184 -25.89 1.52 16.91
C THR A 184 -24.51 0.89 17.01
N ILE A 185 -24.09 0.15 15.99
CA ILE A 185 -22.76 -0.47 15.92
C ILE A 185 -21.67 0.61 15.94
N LEU A 186 -21.89 1.72 15.22
CA LEU A 186 -20.96 2.86 15.22
C LEU A 186 -20.87 3.52 16.60
N TYR A 187 -21.98 3.65 17.31
CA TYR A 187 -21.97 4.16 18.69
C TYR A 187 -21.26 3.22 19.65
N ASP A 188 -21.50 1.91 19.56
CA ASP A 188 -20.83 0.89 20.38
C ASP A 188 -19.32 0.89 20.13
N PHE A 189 -18.92 1.02 18.87
CA PHE A 189 -17.52 1.19 18.48
C PHE A 189 -16.90 2.45 19.11
N LEU A 190 -17.59 3.59 19.06
CA LEU A 190 -17.11 4.84 19.64
C LEU A 190 -17.04 4.79 21.18
N ASP A 191 -18.00 4.13 21.83
CA ASP A 191 -17.98 3.88 23.27
C ASP A 191 -16.79 3.01 23.67
N LEU A 192 -16.51 1.96 22.91
CA LEU A 192 -15.32 1.12 23.08
C LEU A 192 -14.04 1.95 22.92
N MET A 193 -13.93 2.78 21.89
CA MET A 193 -12.75 3.63 21.65
C MET A 193 -12.56 4.72 22.71
N ASN A 194 -13.63 5.10 23.40
CA ASN A 194 -13.60 6.07 24.49
C ASN A 194 -13.35 5.42 25.88
N SER A 195 -13.34 4.08 25.96
CA SER A 195 -12.98 3.34 27.17
C SER A 195 -11.49 3.48 27.50
N GLY A 196 -11.14 3.29 28.78
CA GLY A 196 -9.76 3.50 29.28
C GLY A 196 -8.70 2.65 28.59
N ASP A 197 -9.07 1.45 28.13
CA ASP A 197 -8.14 0.47 27.57
C ASP A 197 -7.80 0.73 26.08
N ALA A 198 -8.71 1.37 25.33
CA ALA A 198 -8.50 1.71 23.91
C ALA A 198 -8.02 3.16 23.71
N ARG A 199 -8.02 3.97 24.77
CA ARG A 199 -7.74 5.40 24.68
C ARG A 199 -6.22 5.66 24.71
N PRO A 200 -5.66 6.32 23.68
CA PRO A 200 -4.26 6.74 23.74
C PRO A 200 -4.01 7.70 24.93
N PRO A 201 -2.87 7.57 25.62
CA PRO A 201 -2.45 8.52 26.64
C PRO A 201 -2.52 9.97 26.16
N LYS A 202 -2.87 10.88 27.07
CA LYS A 202 -2.95 12.32 26.75
C LYS A 202 -1.57 12.80 26.27
N GLY A 203 -1.51 13.33 25.04
CA GLY A 203 -0.26 13.77 24.40
C GLY A 203 0.27 12.85 23.29
N MET A 204 -0.18 11.58 23.23
CA MET A 204 0.21 10.62 22.19
C MET A 204 -0.88 10.33 21.17
N ARG A 205 -1.83 11.27 21.01
CA ARG A 205 -2.94 11.11 20.05
C ARG A 205 -2.49 11.29 18.61
N THR A 206 -1.48 12.11 18.40
CA THR A 206 -0.88 12.37 17.08
C THR A 206 -0.15 11.12 16.62
N GLY A 207 -0.70 10.44 15.60
CA GLY A 207 -0.15 9.21 15.04
C GLY A 207 -0.64 7.90 15.69
N HIS A 208 -1.57 7.95 16.66
CA HIS A 208 -2.14 6.71 17.21
C HIS A 208 -3.08 6.04 16.18
N PRO A 209 -3.03 4.71 15.99
CA PRO A 209 -3.82 4.00 14.98
C PRO A 209 -5.34 4.16 15.16
N THR A 210 -5.81 4.47 16.38
CA THR A 210 -7.24 4.64 16.66
C THR A 210 -7.80 5.99 16.20
N THR A 211 -6.96 7.03 16.10
CA THR A 211 -7.38 8.37 15.70
C THR A 211 -8.09 8.39 14.33
N PRO A 212 -7.50 7.85 13.23
CA PRO A 212 -8.19 7.83 11.94
C PRO A 212 -9.48 6.99 11.96
N LEU A 213 -9.53 5.92 12.74
CA LEU A 213 -10.72 5.06 12.86
C LEU A 213 -11.89 5.80 13.55
N VAL A 214 -11.60 6.55 14.62
CA VAL A 214 -12.59 7.38 15.32
C VAL A 214 -13.12 8.49 14.43
N VAL A 215 -12.24 9.15 13.66
CA VAL A 215 -12.66 10.19 12.70
C VAL A 215 -13.57 9.59 11.63
N GLU A 216 -13.23 8.42 11.10
CA GLU A 216 -14.05 7.73 10.10
C GLU A 216 -15.45 7.39 10.63
N ALA A 217 -15.54 6.87 11.86
CA ALA A 217 -16.83 6.55 12.49
C ALA A 217 -17.70 7.79 12.69
N HIS A 218 -17.12 8.92 13.09
CA HIS A 218 -17.87 10.18 13.20
C HIS A 218 -18.36 10.68 11.84
N ASN A 219 -17.49 10.65 10.82
CA ASN A 219 -17.87 11.03 9.47
C ASN A 219 -19.00 10.14 8.95
N ARG A 220 -18.96 8.84 9.25
CA ARG A 220 -19.99 7.90 8.86
C ARG A 220 -21.34 8.21 9.52
N LEU A 221 -21.36 8.49 10.82
CA LEU A 221 -22.59 8.93 11.50
C LEU A 221 -23.19 10.18 10.85
N VAL A 222 -22.36 11.15 10.47
CA VAL A 222 -22.81 12.36 9.76
C VAL A 222 -23.43 12.00 8.40
N GLN A 223 -22.83 11.09 7.64
CA GLN A 223 -23.37 10.63 6.36
C GLN A 223 -24.71 9.91 6.50
N LEU A 224 -24.93 9.18 7.59
CA LEU A 224 -26.20 8.52 7.88
C LEU A 224 -27.29 9.50 8.34
N GLY A 225 -26.94 10.76 8.63
CA GLY A 225 -27.87 11.73 9.22
C GLY A 225 -28.15 11.47 10.70
N ALA A 226 -27.31 10.66 11.35
CA ALA A 226 -27.44 10.26 12.73
C ALA A 226 -27.13 11.42 13.69
N VAL A 227 -27.56 11.27 14.94
CA VAL A 227 -27.22 12.20 16.01
C VAL A 227 -25.72 12.12 16.30
N SER A 228 -25.08 13.25 16.64
CA SER A 228 -23.65 13.21 16.98
C SER A 228 -23.38 12.30 18.19
N TYR A 229 -22.24 11.60 18.20
CA TYR A 229 -21.87 10.71 19.30
C TYR A 229 -21.94 11.37 20.69
N ARG A 230 -21.57 12.66 20.79
CA ARG A 230 -21.66 13.42 22.04
C ARG A 230 -23.11 13.57 22.52
N GLN A 231 -24.03 13.88 21.62
CA GLN A 231 -25.45 14.01 21.92
C GLN A 231 -26.06 12.64 22.26
N TYR A 232 -25.72 11.59 21.49
CA TYR A 232 -26.12 10.21 21.81
C TYR A 232 -25.73 9.82 23.24
N ARG A 233 -24.47 10.08 23.62
CA ARG A 233 -23.97 9.79 24.98
C ARG A 233 -24.69 10.59 26.07
N GLN A 234 -25.01 11.86 25.80
CA GLN A 234 -25.81 12.68 26.72
C GLN A 234 -27.23 12.12 26.90
N GLN A 235 -27.90 11.76 25.80
CA GLN A 235 -29.22 11.15 25.81
C GLN A 235 -29.23 9.82 26.58
N GLN A 236 -28.21 8.97 26.37
CA GLN A 236 -28.04 7.73 27.12
C GLN A 236 -27.83 7.98 28.62
N GLY A 237 -27.02 8.97 28.99
CA GLY A 237 -26.85 9.38 30.39
C GLY A 237 -28.16 9.82 31.04
N LEU A 238 -28.95 10.65 30.34
CA LEU A 238 -30.28 11.06 30.80
C LEU A 238 -31.25 9.87 30.92
N ARG A 239 -31.29 8.98 29.93
CA ARG A 239 -32.11 7.76 29.98
C ARG A 239 -31.76 6.90 31.18
N ARG A 240 -30.47 6.69 31.48
CA ARG A 240 -30.04 5.93 32.67
C ARG A 240 -30.44 6.60 33.98
N MET A 241 -30.39 7.93 34.05
CA MET A 241 -30.84 8.68 35.22
C MET A 241 -32.35 8.54 35.44
N LEU A 242 -33.15 8.62 34.38
CA LEU A 242 -34.61 8.47 34.44
C LEU A 242 -35.06 7.02 34.70
N ALA A 243 -34.31 6.05 34.19
CA ALA A 243 -34.57 4.62 34.39
C ALA A 243 -34.07 4.08 35.73
N SER A 244 -33.22 4.83 36.44
CA SER A 244 -32.82 4.47 37.80
C SER A 244 -34.00 4.71 38.74
N PRO A 245 -34.62 3.67 39.33
CA PRO A 245 -35.67 3.90 40.30
C PRO A 245 -35.06 4.67 41.47
N THR A 246 -35.65 5.82 41.76
CA THR A 246 -35.40 6.71 42.91
C THR A 246 -35.58 5.97 44.24
N GLY A 247 -34.66 5.07 44.58
CA GLY A 247 -34.81 4.20 45.75
C GLY A 247 -33.55 3.47 46.25
N ALA A 248 -32.36 3.72 45.69
CA ALA A 248 -31.13 3.07 46.16
C ALA A 248 -30.11 4.07 46.72
N SER A 249 -30.12 4.17 48.06
CA SER A 249 -28.98 4.50 48.92
C SER A 249 -28.66 5.98 49.22
N THR A 250 -29.46 6.56 50.11
CA THR A 250 -28.91 7.23 51.31
C THR A 250 -28.76 6.19 52.42
N ARG A 251 -27.73 5.33 52.35
CA ARG A 251 -27.28 4.59 53.55
C ARG A 251 -26.61 5.59 54.48
N LYS A 252 -27.43 6.15 55.36
CA LYS A 252 -27.05 6.86 56.59
C LYS A 252 -26.11 5.92 57.36
N ARG A 253 -24.81 6.22 57.35
CA ARG A 253 -23.81 5.59 58.22
C ARG A 253 -24.24 5.90 59.66
N PRO A 254 -24.59 4.93 60.51
CA PRO A 254 -24.83 5.24 61.91
C PRO A 254 -23.50 5.66 62.53
N SER A 255 -23.40 6.95 62.85
CA SER A 255 -22.44 7.48 63.80
C SER A 255 -22.78 6.93 65.18
N GLY A 256 -22.06 5.89 65.57
CA GLY A 256 -21.94 5.45 66.96
C GLY A 256 -20.52 5.72 67.42
N GLU A 257 -20.33 6.85 68.09
CA GLU A 257 -19.27 7.00 69.08
C GLU A 257 -19.45 5.91 70.15
N GLU A 258 -18.39 5.19 70.48
CA GLU A 258 -18.03 5.00 71.89
C GLU A 258 -16.55 4.63 72.00
N ALA A 259 -15.84 5.48 72.74
CA ALA A 259 -14.45 5.35 73.08
C ALA A 259 -14.24 4.22 74.08
N ALA A 260 -13.19 3.41 73.88
CA ALA A 260 -12.63 2.57 74.92
C ALA A 260 -11.13 2.34 74.65
N PRO A 261 -10.21 2.76 75.54
CA PRO A 261 -8.77 2.63 75.37
C PRO A 261 -8.26 1.39 76.12
N HIS A 262 -7.82 0.33 75.43
CA HIS A 262 -7.26 -0.84 76.13
C HIS A 262 -6.02 -1.40 75.43
N LEU A 263 -4.86 -1.02 76.00
CA LEU A 263 -3.70 -1.83 76.35
C LEU A 263 -3.20 -2.91 75.37
N SER A 264 -2.08 -2.56 74.74
CA SER A 264 -1.05 -3.49 74.27
C SER A 264 -0.46 -4.28 75.45
N LEU A 265 -0.59 -5.61 75.43
CA LEU A 265 0.33 -6.54 76.08
C LEU A 265 0.47 -7.78 75.19
N PHE A 266 1.74 -8.18 75.00
CA PHE A 266 2.30 -9.31 74.23
C PHE A 266 2.57 -9.06 72.74
#